data_AF-A0A239DRQ9-F1
#
_entry.id   AF-A0A239DRQ9-F1
#
_cell.length_a   1.000
_cell.length_b   1.000
_cell.length_c   1.000
_cell.angle_alpha   90.00
_cell.angle_beta   90.00
_cell.angle_gamma   90.00
#
_symmetry.space_group_name_H-M   'P 1'
#
loop_
_entity.id
_entity.type
_entity.pdbx_description
1 polymer ?
#
loop_
_entity_poly.entity_id
_entity_poly.type
_entity_poly.pdbx_seq_one_letter_code
_entity_poly.pdbx_strand_id
1 'polypeptide(L)'
;MDLHRRSARSRYARTMRYASPAGMILEATAARLDGDWRAACAAAAVDVHVDLRDVRARFGAYAAAMIEADLAGFAPDLLRRHLPREDTAVLSPDVRVVLSRRSEPFRRHGLPVLVVATPSSTDAAQRLALRVADVGDLSGRWLDLPAWAWHAGAVVERRWAYGASEQRLPWHLADGTPYHQGISAPADRDRAAEFERLLAATVPEKMFDLFRSAGIEADERDARLPKVFAALQDRLPVLAAETRRLAHRYGEMLREHGSDAVVLGSGRWAGGPGLAVSRDGSALRAVWDWSKWTERTTVAPFGLAAPRDVALLRWGVITPDQLHPLVHEALFPGRTQDLRRFVHDPFARFRVRCGTEWHWIEVAGASVQTRHHDDPEAELNGCARALIGFRTGGKGLPKEIRRLRRRIFARAFNGDTEGLLTDLNAGFEPRLRDGEGRTLLHLLTYLDHQRMLPVLLAAGLSLEDRDLGGRTPLHSAARLGAEEVMAALIAAGARADARNSGGQTAAQLLATARKSPGFSW
;
A
#
# COMPACT_ATOMS: atom_id res chain seq x y z
N MET A 1 11.04 -12.64 -8.72
CA MET A 1 10.98 -11.16 -8.62
C MET A 1 12.12 -10.56 -9.44
N ASP A 2 12.60 -11.20 -10.50
CA ASP A 2 11.99 -11.20 -11.82
C ASP A 2 10.50 -11.60 -11.84
N LEU A 3 9.64 -10.67 -12.23
CA LEU A 3 8.20 -10.93 -12.35
C LEU A 3 7.94 -11.70 -13.66
N HIS A 4 8.57 -12.87 -13.83
CA HIS A 4 8.52 -13.65 -15.08
C HIS A 4 7.08 -13.87 -15.57
N ARG A 5 6.18 -14.24 -14.65
CA ARG A 5 4.77 -14.43 -14.97
C ARG A 5 4.09 -13.09 -15.22
N ARG A 6 3.50 -12.92 -16.41
CA ARG A 6 2.68 -11.75 -16.77
C ARG A 6 1.62 -11.43 -15.70
N SER A 7 1.01 -12.45 -15.09
CA SER A 7 0.03 -12.27 -14.02
C SER A 7 0.61 -11.63 -12.75
N ALA A 8 1.86 -11.95 -12.39
CA ALA A 8 2.55 -11.34 -11.25
C ALA A 8 2.89 -9.87 -11.53
N ARG A 9 3.35 -9.56 -12.76
CA ARG A 9 3.55 -8.18 -13.22
C ARG A 9 2.30 -7.33 -13.11
N SER A 10 1.21 -7.82 -13.73
CA SER A 10 -0.07 -7.11 -13.70
C SER A 10 -0.61 -6.97 -12.28
N ARG A 11 -0.36 -7.94 -11.39
CA ARG A 11 -0.75 -7.85 -9.98
C ARG A 11 0.04 -6.75 -9.26
N TYR A 12 1.35 -6.74 -9.39
CA TYR A 12 2.22 -5.75 -8.72
C TYR A 12 1.95 -4.33 -9.24
N ALA A 13 1.92 -4.12 -10.57
CA ALA A 13 1.58 -2.82 -11.17
C ALA A 13 0.23 -2.30 -10.67
N ARG A 14 -0.75 -3.19 -10.53
CA ARG A 14 -2.07 -2.85 -9.98
C ARG A 14 -2.00 -2.45 -8.51
N THR A 15 -1.24 -3.17 -7.69
CA THR A 15 -1.02 -2.81 -6.28
C THR A 15 -0.40 -1.42 -6.16
N MET A 16 0.65 -1.12 -6.93
CA MET A 16 1.30 0.19 -6.88
C MET A 16 0.36 1.33 -7.26
N ARG A 17 -0.50 1.09 -8.26
CA ARG A 17 -1.49 2.04 -8.73
C ARG A 17 -2.54 2.38 -7.67
N TYR A 18 -2.95 1.41 -6.85
CA TYR A 18 -3.94 1.64 -5.81
C TYR A 18 -3.32 2.12 -4.50
N ALA A 19 -2.11 1.66 -4.18
CA ALA A 19 -1.37 2.09 -3.01
C ALA A 19 -1.14 3.61 -3.00
N SER A 20 -0.80 4.18 -4.17
CA SER A 20 -0.61 5.61 -4.37
C SER A 20 -1.18 6.00 -5.74
N PRO A 21 -2.46 6.39 -5.82
CA PRO A 21 -3.08 6.85 -7.06
C PRO A 21 -2.38 8.07 -7.65
N ALA A 22 -2.45 8.24 -8.97
CA ALA A 22 -1.76 9.35 -9.64
C ALA A 22 -2.19 10.74 -9.13
N GLY A 23 -3.48 10.94 -8.81
CA GLY A 23 -3.96 12.20 -8.23
C GLY A 23 -3.29 12.50 -6.89
N MET A 24 -3.28 11.52 -5.99
CA MET A 24 -2.59 11.59 -4.69
C MET A 24 -1.09 11.91 -4.85
N ILE A 25 -0.40 11.24 -5.78
CA ILE A 25 1.02 11.49 -6.04
C ILE A 25 1.24 12.94 -6.50
N LEU A 26 0.42 13.42 -7.44
CA LEU A 26 0.55 14.78 -7.98
C LEU A 26 0.31 15.84 -6.89
N GLU A 27 -0.77 15.70 -6.11
CA GLU A 27 -1.13 16.64 -5.04
C GLU A 27 -0.12 16.60 -3.90
N ALA A 28 0.29 15.40 -3.43
CA ALA A 28 1.29 15.27 -2.38
C ALA A 28 2.67 15.77 -2.83
N THR A 29 3.03 15.54 -4.10
CA THR A 29 4.29 16.06 -4.67
C THR A 29 4.26 17.59 -4.75
N ALA A 30 3.18 18.19 -5.22
CA ALA A 30 3.04 19.65 -5.28
C ALA A 30 3.18 20.27 -3.88
N ALA A 31 2.38 19.80 -2.93
CA ALA A 31 2.42 20.28 -1.54
C ALA A 31 3.81 20.14 -0.90
N ARG A 32 4.51 19.02 -1.16
CA ARG A 32 5.88 18.81 -0.67
C ARG A 32 6.88 19.77 -1.30
N LEU A 33 6.77 20.08 -2.59
CA LEU A 33 7.63 21.05 -3.27
C LEU A 33 7.41 22.47 -2.75
N ASP A 34 6.19 22.78 -2.32
CA ASP A 34 5.84 24.05 -1.65
C ASP A 34 6.29 24.10 -0.18
N GLY A 35 6.86 23.01 0.36
CA GLY A 35 7.30 22.90 1.75
C GLY A 35 6.17 22.63 2.76
N ASP A 36 4.95 22.36 2.28
CA ASP A 36 3.79 22.06 3.12
C ASP A 36 3.61 20.53 3.29
N TRP A 37 4.34 19.97 4.25
CA TRP A 37 4.24 18.55 4.58
C TRP A 37 2.85 18.17 5.14
N ARG A 38 2.07 19.11 5.70
CA ARG A 38 0.72 18.83 6.20
C ARG A 38 -0.26 18.69 5.04
N ALA A 39 -0.18 19.56 4.04
CA ALA A 39 -0.93 19.40 2.80
C ALA A 39 -0.53 18.11 2.07
N ALA A 40 0.75 17.73 2.07
CA ALA A 40 1.18 16.46 1.52
C ALA A 40 0.57 15.25 2.27
N CYS A 41 0.53 15.30 3.60
CA CYS A 41 -0.18 14.32 4.43
C CYS A 41 -1.68 14.25 4.11
N ALA A 42 -2.35 15.40 3.98
CA ALA A 42 -3.78 15.45 3.66
C ALA A 42 -4.08 14.81 2.29
N ALA A 43 -3.31 15.16 1.25
CA ALA A 43 -3.40 14.57 -0.09
C ALA A 43 -3.18 13.04 -0.06
N ALA A 44 -2.25 12.58 0.78
CA ALA A 44 -1.95 11.17 0.98
C ALA A 44 -2.76 10.51 2.11
N ALA A 45 -3.93 11.05 2.48
CA ALA A 45 -4.84 10.51 3.49
C ALA A 45 -4.14 10.08 4.80
N VAL A 46 -3.28 10.94 5.31
CA VAL A 46 -2.58 10.80 6.59
C VAL A 46 -3.15 11.81 7.59
N ASP A 47 -3.73 11.30 8.67
CA ASP A 47 -4.23 12.08 9.79
C ASP A 47 -3.05 12.46 10.70
N VAL A 48 -2.78 13.77 10.80
CA VAL A 48 -1.61 14.30 11.49
C VAL A 48 -1.96 14.65 12.94
N HIS A 49 -1.29 14.01 13.89
CA HIS A 49 -1.33 14.35 15.32
C HIS A 49 0.08 14.66 15.82
N VAL A 50 0.71 15.67 15.21
CA VAL A 50 2.05 16.11 15.57
C VAL A 50 2.02 17.58 16.00
N ASP A 51 2.44 17.81 17.24
CA ASP A 51 2.70 19.14 17.80
C ASP A 51 4.19 19.28 18.14
N LEU A 52 4.92 20.06 17.36
CA LEU A 52 6.35 20.31 17.56
C LEU A 52 6.64 21.07 18.87
N ARG A 53 5.67 21.81 19.42
CA ARG A 53 5.82 22.50 20.71
C ARG A 53 5.82 21.49 21.85
N ASP A 54 4.91 20.51 21.81
CA ASP A 54 4.89 19.39 22.75
C ASP A 54 6.20 18.58 22.68
N VAL A 55 6.66 18.27 21.46
CA VAL A 55 7.93 17.56 21.26
C VAL A 55 9.09 18.35 21.86
N ARG A 56 9.15 19.67 21.63
CA ARG A 56 10.20 20.53 22.20
C ARG A 56 10.13 20.58 23.73
N ALA A 57 8.93 20.64 24.31
CA ALA A 57 8.74 20.67 25.75
C ALA A 57 9.18 19.36 26.42
N ARG A 58 8.87 18.22 25.80
CA ARG A 58 9.15 16.88 26.35
C ARG A 58 10.57 16.38 26.07
N PHE A 59 11.10 16.64 24.88
CA PHE A 59 12.35 16.04 24.39
C PHE A 59 13.44 17.08 24.08
N GLY A 60 13.15 18.38 24.26
CA GLY A 60 14.10 19.47 24.03
C GLY A 60 14.16 19.97 22.58
N ALA A 61 14.80 21.13 22.40
CA ALA A 61 14.82 21.85 21.13
C ALA A 61 15.55 21.09 20.01
N TYR A 62 16.66 20.43 20.32
CA TYR A 62 17.39 19.64 19.32
C TYR A 62 16.55 18.49 18.77
N ALA A 63 15.85 17.76 19.63
CA ALA A 63 15.03 16.64 19.22
C ALA A 63 13.81 17.09 18.38
N ALA A 64 13.20 18.23 18.74
CA ALA A 64 12.12 18.83 17.95
C ALA A 64 12.61 19.26 16.55
N ALA A 65 13.79 19.87 16.44
CA ALA A 65 14.38 20.26 15.17
C ALA A 65 14.65 19.04 14.26
N MET A 66 15.06 17.90 14.83
CA MET A 66 15.23 16.66 14.08
C MET A 66 13.91 16.11 13.54
N ILE A 67 12.84 16.13 14.35
CA ILE A 67 11.50 15.72 13.90
C ILE A 67 11.00 16.66 12.79
N GLU A 68 11.21 17.96 12.94
CA GLU A 68 10.86 18.95 11.93
C GLU A 68 11.61 18.71 10.61
N ALA A 69 12.90 18.39 10.67
CA ALA A 69 13.70 18.04 9.49
C ALA A 69 13.20 16.76 8.79
N ASP A 70 12.81 15.73 9.56
CA ASP A 70 12.22 14.50 9.00
C ASP A 70 10.84 14.76 8.36
N LEU A 71 10.02 15.64 8.95
CA LEU A 71 8.72 16.05 8.41
C LEU A 71 8.87 16.86 7.12
N ALA A 72 9.85 17.77 7.05
CA ALA A 72 10.09 18.60 5.87
C ALA A 72 10.35 17.78 4.60
N GLY A 73 10.99 16.61 4.73
CA GLY A 73 11.18 15.69 3.62
C GLY A 73 10.22 14.51 3.58
N PHE A 74 9.16 14.50 4.39
CA PHE A 74 8.22 13.38 4.45
C PHE A 74 7.43 13.24 3.13
N ALA A 75 7.48 12.05 2.54
CA ALA A 75 6.76 11.67 1.33
C ALA A 75 5.72 10.57 1.67
N PRO A 76 4.54 10.95 2.15
CA PRO A 76 3.51 9.99 2.59
C PRO A 76 2.93 9.15 1.43
N ASP A 77 2.87 9.72 0.23
CA ASP A 77 2.49 9.03 -1.00
C ASP A 77 3.50 7.93 -1.39
N LEU A 78 4.79 8.17 -1.19
CA LEU A 78 5.83 7.15 -1.36
C LEU A 78 5.74 6.08 -0.26
N LEU A 79 5.60 6.48 1.01
CA LEU A 79 5.50 5.57 2.16
C LEU A 79 4.45 4.47 1.91
N ARG A 80 3.26 4.84 1.42
CA ARG A 80 2.13 3.93 1.18
C ARG A 80 2.45 2.77 0.23
N ARG A 81 3.46 2.94 -0.64
CA ARG A 81 3.94 1.91 -1.57
C ARG A 81 4.69 0.79 -0.86
N HIS A 82 5.26 1.07 0.30
CA HIS A 82 6.12 0.17 1.06
C HIS A 82 5.46 -0.42 2.32
N LEU A 83 4.25 0.03 2.65
CA LEU A 83 3.48 -0.50 3.78
C LEU A 83 2.99 -1.95 3.52
N PRO A 84 2.91 -2.78 4.58
CA PRO A 84 2.41 -4.15 4.48
C PRO A 84 0.93 -4.20 4.12
N ARG A 85 0.52 -5.26 3.40
CA ARG A 85 -0.83 -5.44 2.88
C ARG A 85 -1.27 -6.91 3.00
N GLU A 86 -2.54 -7.13 3.35
CA GLU A 86 -3.14 -8.48 3.37
C GLU A 86 -3.43 -9.00 1.95
N ASP A 87 -3.72 -8.09 1.01
CA ASP A 87 -3.99 -8.40 -0.39
C ASP A 87 -3.40 -7.34 -1.36
N THR A 88 -3.95 -7.20 -2.58
CA THR A 88 -3.43 -6.20 -3.54
C THR A 88 -3.79 -4.76 -3.23
N ALA A 89 -4.69 -4.48 -2.29
CA ALA A 89 -5.27 -3.16 -2.06
C ALA A 89 -5.32 -2.75 -0.58
N VAL A 90 -5.52 -3.67 0.35
CA VAL A 90 -5.81 -3.34 1.75
C VAL A 90 -4.55 -3.40 2.61
N LEU A 91 -4.29 -2.32 3.35
CA LEU A 91 -3.22 -2.24 4.34
C LEU A 91 -3.41 -3.28 5.44
N SER A 92 -2.32 -3.90 5.87
CA SER A 92 -2.34 -4.77 7.05
C SER A 92 -2.75 -3.94 8.27
N PRO A 93 -3.71 -4.41 9.08
CA PRO A 93 -4.17 -3.64 10.21
C PRO A 93 -3.19 -3.65 11.38
N ASP A 94 -3.32 -2.64 12.24
CA ASP A 94 -2.62 -2.49 13.52
C ASP A 94 -1.10 -2.60 13.41
N VAL A 95 -0.51 -1.97 12.38
CA VAL A 95 0.94 -1.89 12.19
C VAL A 95 1.42 -0.48 12.49
N ARG A 96 2.39 -0.36 13.40
CA ARG A 96 3.11 0.89 13.66
C ARG A 96 4.39 0.94 12.82
N VAL A 97 4.70 2.09 12.25
CA VAL A 97 5.82 2.27 11.32
C VAL A 97 6.69 3.41 11.78
N VAL A 98 7.87 3.09 12.27
CA VAL A 98 8.89 4.03 12.73
C VAL A 98 9.60 4.61 11.51
N LEU A 99 9.63 5.94 11.45
CA LEU A 99 10.30 6.73 10.44
C LEU A 99 11.34 7.60 11.14
N SER A 100 12.61 7.37 10.84
CA SER A 100 13.71 8.15 11.42
C SER A 100 14.95 8.08 10.55
N ARG A 101 15.53 9.24 10.25
CA ARG A 101 16.80 9.36 9.52
C ARG A 101 18.04 9.34 10.40
N ARG A 102 17.86 9.20 11.72
CA ARG A 102 18.98 9.16 12.66
C ARG A 102 19.91 7.98 12.39
N SER A 103 21.21 8.27 12.37
CA SER A 103 22.28 7.28 12.24
C SER A 103 22.76 6.78 13.60
N GLU A 104 22.51 7.54 14.66
CA GLU A 104 22.86 7.17 16.02
C GLU A 104 22.00 5.98 16.50
N PRO A 105 22.58 5.06 17.29
CA PRO A 105 21.82 4.02 17.96
C PRO A 105 20.68 4.59 18.82
N PHE A 106 19.57 3.88 18.85
CA PHE A 106 18.41 4.23 19.66
C PHE A 106 18.65 3.82 21.11
N ARG A 107 18.48 4.81 21.99
CA ARG A 107 18.47 4.62 23.44
C ARG A 107 17.07 4.26 23.91
N ARG A 108 16.97 3.67 25.09
CA ARG A 108 15.70 3.14 25.61
C ARG A 108 14.61 4.20 25.79
N HIS A 109 14.96 5.42 26.19
CA HIS A 109 14.01 6.50 26.48
C HIS A 109 14.56 7.86 26.07
N GLY A 110 13.66 8.85 25.95
CA GLY A 110 13.99 10.23 25.64
C GLY A 110 14.32 10.47 24.17
N LEU A 111 13.96 9.54 23.29
CA LEU A 111 14.24 9.64 21.86
C LEU A 111 12.93 9.69 21.07
N PRO A 112 12.48 10.90 20.65
CA PRO A 112 11.30 11.00 19.82
C PRO A 112 11.56 10.49 18.42
N VAL A 113 10.60 9.75 17.86
CA VAL A 113 10.58 9.25 16.49
C VAL A 113 9.21 9.49 15.87
N LEU A 114 9.17 9.67 14.54
CA LEU A 114 7.90 9.69 13.81
C LEU A 114 7.36 8.26 13.75
N VAL A 115 6.07 8.11 14.04
CA VAL A 115 5.35 6.84 13.94
C VAL A 115 4.12 7.02 13.08
N VAL A 116 3.99 6.18 12.07
CA VAL A 116 2.80 6.06 11.24
C VAL A 116 2.06 4.77 11.59
N ALA A 117 0.79 4.86 11.97
CA ALA A 117 -0.06 3.70 12.20
C ALA A 117 -0.93 3.39 10.97
N THR A 118 -1.05 2.11 10.63
CA THR A 118 -2.03 1.62 9.66
C THR A 118 -3.43 1.50 10.28
N PRO A 119 -4.50 1.32 9.47
CA PRO A 119 -5.86 1.21 9.99
C PRO A 119 -6.04 0.06 10.98
N SER A 120 -7.05 0.14 11.86
CA SER A 120 -7.31 -0.89 12.88
C SER A 120 -7.96 -2.17 12.35
N SER A 121 -8.44 -2.18 11.11
CA SER A 121 -8.97 -3.38 10.46
C SER A 121 -8.88 -3.26 8.95
N THR A 122 -9.05 -4.38 8.25
CA THR A 122 -9.13 -4.40 6.77
C THR A 122 -10.35 -3.67 6.23
N ASP A 123 -11.38 -3.51 7.08
CA ASP A 123 -12.62 -2.81 6.73
C ASP A 123 -12.58 -1.32 7.06
N ALA A 124 -11.57 -0.85 7.80
CA ALA A 124 -11.42 0.55 8.14
C ALA A 124 -11.00 1.41 6.94
N ALA A 125 -11.30 2.71 7.02
CA ALA A 125 -10.80 3.69 6.06
C ALA A 125 -9.29 3.52 5.92
N GLN A 126 -8.77 3.46 4.69
CA GLN A 126 -7.36 3.16 4.42
C GLN A 126 -6.42 4.34 4.75
N ARG A 127 -6.79 5.18 5.72
CA ARG A 127 -6.05 6.33 6.22
C ARG A 127 -4.92 5.89 7.14
N LEU A 128 -3.90 6.71 7.23
CA LEU A 128 -2.77 6.50 8.15
C LEU A 128 -2.82 7.53 9.26
N ALA A 129 -2.29 7.22 10.44
CA ALA A 129 -2.16 8.22 11.51
C ALA A 129 -0.68 8.52 11.78
N LEU A 130 -0.25 9.78 11.64
CA LEU A 130 1.11 10.24 11.89
C LEU A 130 1.21 10.89 13.27
N ARG A 131 2.15 10.43 14.09
CA ARG A 131 2.39 10.92 15.45
C ARG A 131 3.88 10.96 15.76
N VAL A 132 4.22 11.59 16.89
CA VAL A 132 5.54 11.45 17.51
C VAL A 132 5.40 10.58 18.76
N ALA A 133 6.28 9.58 18.90
CA ALA A 133 6.35 8.73 20.07
C ALA A 133 7.78 8.66 20.60
N ASP A 134 7.94 8.38 21.89
CA ASP A 134 9.23 7.93 22.41
C ASP A 134 9.48 6.51 21.87
N VAL A 135 10.70 6.24 21.43
CA VAL A 135 11.11 4.90 20.99
C VAL A 135 10.88 3.84 22.08
N GLY A 136 10.98 4.21 23.37
CA GLY A 136 10.73 3.33 24.49
C GLY A 136 9.28 2.89 24.67
N ASP A 137 8.34 3.63 24.05
CA ASP A 137 6.91 3.35 24.10
C ASP A 137 6.45 2.43 22.94
N LEU A 138 7.37 2.06 22.05
CA LEU A 138 7.09 1.12 20.97
C LEU A 138 6.76 -0.26 21.54
N SER A 139 5.64 -0.82 21.06
CA SER A 139 5.11 -2.12 21.49
C SER A 139 4.27 -2.73 20.38
N GLY A 140 3.73 -3.93 20.59
CA GLY A 140 2.92 -4.65 19.61
C GLY A 140 3.62 -4.89 18.27
N ARG A 141 2.86 -4.81 17.17
CA ARG A 141 3.38 -4.99 15.81
C ARG A 141 3.92 -3.67 15.27
N TRP A 142 5.25 -3.58 15.16
CA TRP A 142 5.90 -2.40 14.57
C TRP A 142 7.04 -2.75 13.60
N LEU A 143 7.28 -1.80 12.70
CA LEU A 143 8.24 -1.79 11.61
C LEU A 143 9.15 -0.58 11.76
N ASP A 144 10.40 -0.69 11.32
CA ASP A 144 11.26 0.48 11.09
C ASP A 144 11.63 0.52 9.61
N LEU A 145 11.24 1.61 8.92
CA LEU A 145 11.52 1.76 7.49
C LEU A 145 12.75 2.67 7.25
N PRO A 146 13.67 2.25 6.36
CA PRO A 146 14.78 3.07 5.90
C PRO A 146 14.27 4.28 5.12
N ALA A 147 15.06 5.37 5.16
CA ALA A 147 14.69 6.66 4.58
C ALA A 147 14.30 6.60 3.10
N TRP A 148 14.91 5.70 2.32
CA TRP A 148 14.61 5.56 0.88
C TRP A 148 13.15 5.22 0.58
N ALA A 149 12.42 4.66 1.55
CA ALA A 149 11.04 4.24 1.40
C ALA A 149 10.00 5.34 1.70
N TRP A 150 10.41 6.49 2.27
CA TRP A 150 9.45 7.48 2.76
C TRP A 150 9.95 8.93 2.77
N HIS A 151 11.24 9.19 2.61
CA HIS A 151 11.80 10.54 2.69
C HIS A 151 12.31 11.00 1.33
N ALA A 152 11.95 12.21 0.90
CA ALA A 152 12.28 12.76 -0.41
C ALA A 152 13.79 12.83 -0.67
N GLY A 153 14.55 13.36 0.29
CA GLY A 153 16.01 13.53 0.18
C GLY A 153 16.86 12.25 0.13
N ALA A 154 16.27 11.05 0.28
CA ALA A 154 17.00 9.78 0.27
C ALA A 154 17.22 9.26 -1.16
N VAL A 155 17.70 10.11 -2.09
CA VAL A 155 17.78 9.81 -3.52
C VAL A 155 18.81 8.71 -3.80
N VAL A 156 20.00 8.80 -3.19
CA VAL A 156 21.11 7.86 -3.39
C VAL A 156 20.76 6.49 -2.80
N GLU A 157 20.23 6.46 -1.58
CA GLU A 157 19.79 5.24 -0.91
C GLU A 157 18.64 4.58 -1.66
N ARG A 158 17.74 5.37 -2.27
CA ARG A 158 16.66 4.86 -3.11
C ARG A 158 17.18 4.27 -4.40
N ARG A 159 18.11 4.93 -5.09
CA ARG A 159 18.77 4.36 -6.28
C ARG A 159 19.42 3.01 -5.95
N TRP A 160 20.12 2.95 -4.82
CA TRP A 160 20.75 1.73 -4.30
C TRP A 160 19.74 0.62 -3.99
N ALA A 161 18.61 0.94 -3.34
CA ALA A 161 17.57 -0.03 -2.97
C ALA A 161 16.86 -0.63 -4.19
N TYR A 162 16.79 0.11 -5.29
CA TYR A 162 16.29 -0.34 -6.59
C TYR A 162 17.34 -1.12 -7.41
N GLY A 163 18.56 -1.24 -6.90
CA GLY A 163 19.66 -1.98 -7.52
C GLY A 163 20.33 -1.28 -8.69
N ALA A 164 20.01 -0.02 -8.95
CA ALA A 164 20.64 0.74 -10.01
C ALA A 164 22.11 1.03 -9.66
N SER A 165 23.01 0.83 -10.61
CA SER A 165 24.38 1.35 -10.55
C SER A 165 24.40 2.81 -11.01
N GLU A 166 25.55 3.47 -11.06
CA GLU A 166 25.64 4.81 -11.65
C GLU A 166 25.21 4.81 -13.12
N GLN A 167 25.57 3.76 -13.86
CA GLN A 167 25.43 3.72 -15.32
C GLN A 167 24.14 3.07 -15.81
N ARG A 168 23.52 2.16 -15.05
CA ARG A 168 22.38 1.38 -15.55
C ARG A 168 21.45 0.84 -14.46
N LEU A 169 20.27 0.42 -14.88
CA LEU A 169 19.33 -0.33 -14.06
C LEU A 169 19.61 -1.84 -14.16
N PRO A 170 19.25 -2.66 -13.15
CA PRO A 170 19.25 -4.11 -13.28
C PRO A 170 18.52 -4.57 -14.55
N TRP A 171 19.14 -5.45 -15.33
CA TRP A 171 18.66 -5.96 -16.62
C TRP A 171 18.41 -4.91 -17.71
N HIS A 172 19.09 -3.77 -17.62
CA HIS A 172 19.14 -2.77 -18.68
C HIS A 172 20.60 -2.48 -19.01
N LEU A 173 20.89 -2.21 -20.29
CA LEU A 173 22.15 -1.66 -20.74
C LEU A 173 22.27 -0.18 -20.32
N ALA A 174 23.46 0.41 -20.46
CA ALA A 174 23.70 1.81 -20.08
C ALA A 174 22.90 2.82 -20.92
N ASP A 175 22.53 2.46 -22.15
CA ASP A 175 21.64 3.23 -23.01
C ASP A 175 20.15 3.12 -22.61
N GLY A 176 19.84 2.32 -21.58
CA GLY A 176 18.47 2.06 -21.11
C GLY A 176 17.77 0.91 -21.82
N THR A 177 18.41 0.25 -22.80
CA THR A 177 17.82 -0.89 -23.51
C THR A 177 17.65 -2.09 -22.55
N PRO A 178 16.43 -2.63 -22.36
CA PRO A 178 16.22 -3.79 -21.50
C PRO A 178 16.74 -5.06 -22.17
N TYR A 179 17.30 -5.99 -21.38
CA TYR A 179 17.70 -7.31 -21.87
C TYR A 179 17.08 -8.46 -21.05
N HIS A 180 16.95 -9.61 -21.71
CA HIS A 180 16.32 -10.82 -21.16
C HIS A 180 17.37 -11.87 -20.75
N GLN A 181 16.94 -12.86 -19.96
CA GLN A 181 17.83 -13.95 -19.55
C GLN A 181 18.47 -14.63 -20.77
N GLY A 182 19.78 -14.91 -20.70
CA GLY A 182 20.54 -15.54 -21.79
C GLY A 182 21.34 -14.56 -22.66
N ILE A 183 21.09 -13.26 -22.56
CA ILE A 183 21.99 -12.23 -23.10
C ILE A 183 23.04 -11.94 -22.02
N SER A 184 24.33 -12.01 -22.37
CA SER A 184 25.41 -11.65 -21.43
C SER A 184 25.25 -10.20 -21.01
N ALA A 185 24.98 -10.00 -19.72
CA ALA A 185 25.13 -8.72 -19.07
C ALA A 185 26.57 -8.20 -19.29
N PRO A 186 26.80 -6.88 -19.23
CA PRO A 186 28.16 -6.36 -19.12
C PRO A 186 28.92 -7.09 -18.01
N ALA A 187 30.21 -7.38 -18.22
CA ALA A 187 31.05 -8.10 -17.24
C ALA A 187 31.35 -7.29 -15.97
N ASP A 188 30.68 -6.16 -15.80
CA ASP A 188 30.91 -5.17 -14.76
C ASP A 188 30.53 -5.71 -13.38
N ARG A 189 31.38 -5.45 -12.39
CA ARG A 189 31.11 -5.72 -10.97
C ARG A 189 30.28 -4.60 -10.34
N ASP A 190 29.27 -4.10 -11.06
CA ASP A 190 28.44 -2.99 -10.62
C ASP A 190 27.24 -3.46 -9.76
N ARG A 191 26.57 -2.49 -9.12
CA ARG A 191 25.42 -2.78 -8.23
C ARG A 191 24.27 -3.48 -8.97
N ALA A 192 24.04 -3.13 -10.23
CA ALA A 192 23.03 -3.77 -11.07
C ALA A 192 23.37 -5.24 -11.29
N ALA A 193 24.62 -5.58 -11.61
CA ALA A 193 25.07 -6.96 -11.76
C ALA A 193 25.00 -7.75 -10.44
N GLU A 194 25.28 -7.12 -9.30
CA GLU A 194 25.07 -7.73 -7.98
C GLU A 194 23.59 -8.10 -7.76
N PHE A 195 22.66 -7.18 -8.01
CA PHE A 195 21.22 -7.44 -7.93
C PHE A 195 20.78 -8.58 -8.85
N GLU A 196 21.26 -8.58 -10.10
CA GLU A 196 20.95 -9.61 -11.09
C GLU A 196 21.42 -10.99 -10.61
N ARG A 197 22.61 -11.08 -10.01
CA ARG A 197 23.15 -12.32 -9.43
C ARG A 197 22.35 -12.77 -8.21
N LEU A 198 22.08 -11.87 -7.26
CA LEU A 198 21.35 -12.20 -6.02
C LEU A 198 19.90 -12.64 -6.29
N LEU A 199 19.30 -12.16 -7.38
CA LEU A 199 17.94 -12.49 -7.80
C LEU A 199 17.88 -13.58 -8.88
N ALA A 200 19.02 -14.09 -9.34
CA ALA A 200 19.06 -15.19 -10.31
C ALA A 200 18.44 -16.46 -9.71
N ALA A 201 17.83 -17.30 -10.56
CA ALA A 201 17.31 -18.58 -10.12
C ALA A 201 18.46 -19.43 -9.57
N THR A 202 18.33 -19.89 -8.33
CA THR A 202 19.35 -20.64 -7.60
C THR A 202 18.79 -21.98 -7.18
N VAL A 203 19.56 -23.04 -7.40
CA VAL A 203 19.24 -24.38 -6.88
C VAL A 203 19.44 -24.41 -5.36
N PRO A 204 18.65 -25.18 -4.60
CA PRO A 204 18.70 -25.19 -3.13
C PRO A 204 20.11 -25.36 -2.55
N GLU A 205 20.95 -26.15 -3.22
CA GLU A 205 22.32 -26.49 -2.81
C GLU A 205 23.26 -25.29 -2.81
N LYS A 206 22.95 -24.24 -3.59
CA LYS A 206 23.75 -23.00 -3.68
C LYS A 206 23.16 -21.85 -2.85
N MET A 207 22.11 -22.10 -2.07
CA MET A 207 21.39 -21.04 -1.35
C MET A 207 22.27 -20.42 -0.24
N PHE A 208 23.04 -21.24 0.48
CA PHE A 208 23.96 -20.74 1.50
C PHE A 208 25.07 -19.87 0.90
N ASP A 209 25.68 -20.30 -0.21
CA ASP A 209 26.68 -19.50 -0.94
C ASP A 209 26.11 -18.17 -1.44
N LEU A 210 24.86 -18.18 -1.91
CA LEU A 210 24.18 -16.96 -2.36
C LEU A 210 23.99 -15.96 -1.20
N PHE A 211 23.50 -16.42 -0.05
CA PHE A 211 23.35 -15.57 1.14
C PHE A 211 24.71 -15.09 1.66
N ARG A 212 25.73 -15.96 1.68
CA ARG A 212 27.10 -15.58 2.03
C ARG A 212 27.65 -14.50 1.10
N SER A 213 27.36 -14.59 -0.20
CA SER A 213 27.75 -13.57 -1.18
C SER A 213 27.05 -12.22 -0.97
N ALA A 214 25.90 -12.19 -0.30
CA ALA A 214 25.22 -10.97 0.15
C ALA A 214 25.77 -10.44 1.50
N GLY A 215 26.79 -11.10 2.06
CA GLY A 215 27.37 -10.79 3.35
C GLY A 215 26.49 -11.19 4.52
N ILE A 216 25.77 -12.31 4.38
CA ILE A 216 24.94 -12.94 5.41
C ILE A 216 25.51 -14.33 5.70
N GLU A 217 26.12 -14.51 6.87
CA GLU A 217 26.53 -15.82 7.37
C GLU A 217 25.36 -16.53 8.03
N ALA A 218 25.30 -17.87 7.97
CA ALA A 218 24.22 -18.64 8.59
C ALA A 218 24.66 -20.04 9.04
N ASP A 219 23.96 -20.60 10.05
CA ASP A 219 24.26 -21.93 10.56
C ASP A 219 23.72 -23.03 9.62
N GLU A 220 24.59 -23.50 8.71
CA GLU A 220 24.25 -24.51 7.68
C GLU A 220 23.71 -25.84 8.26
N ARG A 221 23.89 -26.08 9.56
CA ARG A 221 23.37 -27.28 10.24
C ARG A 221 21.85 -27.21 10.48
N ASP A 222 21.22 -26.04 10.41
CA ASP A 222 19.76 -25.94 10.54
C ASP A 222 19.08 -26.32 9.23
N ALA A 223 18.62 -27.57 9.16
CA ALA A 223 17.93 -28.15 8.00
C ALA A 223 16.67 -27.40 7.55
N ARG A 224 16.14 -26.46 8.34
CA ARG A 224 14.96 -25.65 7.98
C ARG A 224 15.32 -24.37 7.23
N LEU A 225 16.56 -23.89 7.34
CA LEU A 225 17.03 -22.65 6.70
C LEU A 225 16.85 -22.60 5.18
N PRO A 226 17.06 -23.68 4.39
CA PRO A 226 16.86 -23.63 2.95
C PRO A 226 15.46 -23.15 2.54
N LYS A 227 14.42 -23.57 3.27
CA LYS A 227 13.04 -23.13 3.04
C LYS A 227 12.84 -21.65 3.41
N VAL A 228 13.48 -21.20 4.48
CA VAL A 228 13.44 -19.78 4.91
C VAL A 228 14.14 -18.91 3.87
N PHE A 229 15.33 -19.29 3.45
CA PHE A 229 16.12 -18.58 2.46
C PHE A 229 15.40 -18.50 1.11
N ALA A 230 14.78 -19.59 0.65
CA ALA A 230 13.95 -19.57 -0.54
C ALA A 230 12.79 -18.56 -0.44
N ALA A 231 12.19 -18.39 0.74
CA ALA A 231 11.13 -17.40 0.97
C ALA A 231 11.64 -15.95 1.06
N LEU A 232 12.95 -15.75 1.30
CA LEU A 232 13.61 -14.46 1.47
C LEU A 232 14.48 -14.03 0.30
N GLN A 233 14.71 -14.91 -0.68
CA GLN A 233 15.58 -14.62 -1.82
C GLN A 233 15.18 -13.31 -2.53
N ASP A 234 13.89 -12.99 -2.57
CA ASP A 234 13.38 -11.77 -3.19
C ASP A 234 13.66 -10.48 -2.38
N ARG A 235 14.04 -10.60 -1.11
CA ARG A 235 14.48 -9.53 -0.22
C ARG A 235 16.00 -9.43 -0.15
N LEU A 236 16.71 -10.48 -0.54
CA LEU A 236 18.15 -10.63 -0.35
C LEU A 236 18.98 -9.39 -0.76
N PRO A 237 18.70 -8.70 -1.89
CA PRO A 237 19.51 -7.55 -2.32
C PRO A 237 19.55 -6.38 -1.32
N VAL A 238 18.51 -6.24 -0.49
CA VAL A 238 18.41 -5.17 0.52
C VAL A 238 18.46 -5.71 1.94
N LEU A 239 18.18 -7.00 2.13
CA LEU A 239 18.07 -7.66 3.44
C LEU A 239 19.34 -7.48 4.27
N ALA A 240 20.53 -7.68 3.69
CA ALA A 240 21.79 -7.57 4.43
C ALA A 240 22.03 -6.15 4.99
N ALA A 241 21.75 -5.10 4.20
CA ALA A 241 21.93 -3.74 4.66
C ALA A 241 20.89 -3.36 5.72
N GLU A 242 19.62 -3.74 5.53
CA GLU A 242 18.57 -3.50 6.53
C GLU A 242 18.86 -4.23 7.84
N THR A 243 19.38 -5.45 7.75
CA THR A 243 19.79 -6.26 8.89
C THR A 243 20.87 -5.55 9.71
N ARG A 244 21.93 -5.04 9.08
CA ARG A 244 22.98 -4.25 9.74
C ARG A 244 22.45 -2.94 10.30
N ARG A 245 21.61 -2.23 9.54
CA ARG A 245 20.99 -0.97 9.96
C ARG A 245 20.18 -1.15 11.24
N LEU A 246 19.35 -2.19 11.31
CA LEU A 246 18.52 -2.48 12.48
C LEU A 246 19.36 -2.99 13.67
N ALA A 247 20.38 -3.83 13.43
CA ALA A 247 21.32 -4.28 14.46
C ALA A 247 22.06 -3.10 15.11
N HIS A 248 22.59 -2.19 14.28
CA HIS A 248 23.23 -0.96 14.75
C HIS A 248 22.24 -0.05 15.49
N ARG A 249 21.04 0.16 14.92
CA ARG A 249 20.04 1.06 15.48
C ARG A 249 19.48 0.59 16.82
N TYR A 250 19.19 -0.69 16.98
CA TYR A 250 18.52 -1.21 18.18
C TYR A 250 19.44 -1.97 19.15
N GLY A 251 20.74 -2.08 18.85
CA GLY A 251 21.69 -2.86 19.63
C GLY A 251 21.75 -2.49 21.11
N GLU A 252 21.79 -1.19 21.43
CA GLU A 252 21.80 -0.72 22.83
C GLU A 252 20.51 -1.08 23.58
N MET A 253 19.36 -0.79 22.97
CA MET A 253 18.05 -1.09 23.53
C MET A 253 17.86 -2.59 23.82
N LEU A 254 18.39 -3.46 22.96
CA LEU A 254 18.33 -4.92 23.13
C LEU A 254 19.26 -5.44 24.24
N ARG A 255 20.43 -4.81 24.44
CA ARG A 255 21.34 -5.19 25.55
C ARG A 255 20.66 -5.06 26.90
N GLU A 256 19.90 -3.98 27.10
CA GLU A 256 19.18 -3.74 28.36
C GLU A 256 18.06 -4.77 28.61
N HIS A 257 17.52 -5.39 27.56
CA HIS A 257 16.50 -6.44 27.65
C HIS A 257 17.09 -7.86 27.70
N GLY A 258 18.42 -8.00 27.86
CA GLY A 258 19.09 -9.30 27.91
C GLY A 258 19.00 -10.10 26.59
N SER A 259 18.72 -9.42 25.47
CA SER A 259 18.63 -10.03 24.15
C SER A 259 19.92 -9.84 23.38
N ASP A 260 20.49 -10.92 22.84
CA ASP A 260 21.76 -10.88 22.11
C ASP A 260 21.62 -10.63 20.60
N ALA A 261 20.39 -10.51 20.10
CA ALA A 261 20.11 -10.38 18.67
C ALA A 261 18.82 -9.59 18.39
N VAL A 262 18.79 -8.88 17.25
CA VAL A 262 17.54 -8.33 16.69
C VAL A 262 16.80 -9.48 16.01
N VAL A 263 15.52 -9.68 16.33
CA VAL A 263 14.69 -10.68 15.64
C VAL A 263 13.80 -10.03 14.60
N LEU A 264 13.92 -10.48 13.35
CA LEU A 264 13.05 -10.14 12.23
C LEU A 264 11.97 -11.21 12.07
N GLY A 265 10.69 -10.84 12.26
CA GLY A 265 9.56 -11.79 12.17
C GLY A 265 9.08 -12.12 10.75
N SER A 266 8.31 -13.19 10.57
CA SER A 266 7.79 -13.59 9.25
C SER A 266 6.51 -12.88 8.79
N GLY A 267 5.98 -11.98 9.61
CA GLY A 267 4.75 -11.22 9.31
C GLY A 267 3.45 -12.02 9.49
N ARG A 268 3.52 -13.35 9.63
CA ARG A 268 2.40 -14.20 10.10
C ARG A 268 2.62 -14.51 11.58
N TRP A 269 1.78 -13.92 12.43
CA TRP A 269 1.79 -14.12 13.88
C TRP A 269 1.18 -15.49 14.23
N ALA A 270 1.93 -16.56 13.97
CA ALA A 270 1.85 -17.88 14.59
C ALA A 270 2.72 -18.87 13.80
N GLY A 271 3.83 -19.33 14.39
CA GLY A 271 4.56 -20.52 13.94
C GLY A 271 5.52 -20.37 12.76
N GLY A 272 5.75 -19.17 12.23
CA GLY A 272 6.79 -18.92 11.22
C GLY A 272 8.18 -18.70 11.84
N PRO A 273 9.28 -18.94 11.10
CA PRO A 273 10.62 -18.64 11.60
C PRO A 273 10.81 -17.13 11.79
N GLY A 274 11.56 -16.75 12.82
CA GLY A 274 12.22 -15.45 12.93
C GLY A 274 13.67 -15.56 12.47
N LEU A 275 14.30 -14.43 12.15
CA LEU A 275 15.75 -14.37 11.97
C LEU A 275 16.35 -13.47 13.03
N ALA A 276 17.17 -14.06 13.91
CA ALA A 276 18.04 -13.36 14.82
C ALA A 276 19.29 -12.89 14.07
N VAL A 277 19.59 -11.61 14.18
CA VAL A 277 20.79 -10.99 13.61
C VAL A 277 21.84 -10.84 14.70
N SER A 278 23.08 -11.25 14.42
CA SER A 278 24.22 -10.95 15.30
C SER A 278 24.40 -9.44 15.48
N ARG A 279 25.05 -9.06 16.58
CA ARG A 279 25.18 -7.65 16.98
C ARG A 279 25.94 -6.78 15.96
N ASP A 280 26.93 -7.36 15.30
CA ASP A 280 27.71 -6.73 14.22
C ASP A 280 26.99 -6.79 12.86
N GLY A 281 25.82 -7.43 12.79
CA GLY A 281 25.02 -7.59 11.59
C GLY A 281 25.63 -8.53 10.54
N SER A 282 26.62 -9.35 10.92
CA SER A 282 27.36 -10.24 10.01
C SER A 282 26.74 -11.64 9.87
N ALA A 283 26.03 -12.11 10.90
CA ALA A 283 25.47 -13.45 10.96
C ALA A 283 23.96 -13.46 11.24
N LEU A 284 23.27 -14.42 10.62
CA LEU A 284 21.85 -14.70 10.82
C LEU A 284 21.66 -16.10 11.41
N ARG A 285 20.78 -16.19 12.40
CA ARG A 285 20.31 -17.45 12.98
C ARG A 285 18.80 -17.52 12.89
N ALA A 286 18.25 -18.64 12.44
CA ALA A 286 16.81 -18.85 12.52
C ALA A 286 16.36 -19.08 13.96
N VAL A 287 15.30 -18.39 14.35
CA VAL A 287 14.64 -18.51 15.64
C VAL A 287 13.28 -19.13 15.44
N TRP A 288 13.00 -20.18 16.19
CA TRP A 288 11.79 -20.99 16.05
C TRP A 288 10.95 -20.99 17.33
N ASP A 289 11.61 -20.83 18.47
CA ASP A 289 10.97 -20.63 19.76
C ASP A 289 10.75 -19.14 20.02
N TRP A 290 9.48 -18.75 19.99
CA TRP A 290 9.03 -17.38 20.23
C TRP A 290 8.74 -17.10 21.71
N SER A 291 8.78 -18.10 22.59
CA SER A 291 8.36 -17.98 24.01
C SER A 291 9.21 -17.02 24.84
N LYS A 292 10.46 -16.77 24.41
CA LYS A 292 11.41 -15.87 25.10
C LYS A 292 11.37 -14.43 24.58
N TRP A 293 10.57 -14.14 23.57
CA TRP A 293 10.55 -12.84 22.89
C TRP A 293 9.31 -12.03 23.27
N THR A 294 9.50 -10.73 23.47
CA THR A 294 8.42 -9.82 23.86
C THR A 294 8.02 -8.92 22.69
N GLU A 295 6.83 -8.34 22.76
CA GLU A 295 6.36 -7.32 21.80
C GLU A 295 7.25 -6.06 21.77
N ARG A 296 8.09 -5.84 22.79
CA ARG A 296 9.04 -4.73 22.88
C ARG A 296 10.38 -5.01 22.20
N THR A 297 10.79 -6.29 22.14
CA THR A 297 12.10 -6.70 21.59
C THR A 297 12.02 -7.25 20.17
N THR A 298 10.81 -7.38 19.61
CA THR A 298 10.58 -7.96 18.29
C THR A 298 10.26 -6.87 17.26
N VAL A 299 11.10 -6.74 16.24
CA VAL A 299 10.86 -5.89 15.06
C VAL A 299 10.29 -6.78 13.96
N ALA A 300 9.16 -6.49 13.31
CA ALA A 300 8.61 -7.42 12.30
C ALA A 300 7.99 -6.73 11.07
N PRO A 301 8.14 -7.26 9.83
CA PRO A 301 8.69 -8.54 9.41
C PRO A 301 9.98 -8.45 8.55
N PHE A 302 10.50 -9.61 8.11
CA PHE A 302 11.60 -9.80 7.18
C PHE A 302 11.68 -8.67 6.17
N GLY A 303 12.85 -8.00 6.16
CA GLY A 303 13.11 -6.69 5.57
C GLY A 303 12.34 -6.39 4.30
N LEU A 304 12.10 -5.09 4.08
CA LEU A 304 11.42 -4.57 2.89
C LEU A 304 11.83 -5.37 1.65
N ALA A 305 10.84 -5.89 0.92
CA ALA A 305 11.11 -6.48 -0.39
C ALA A 305 11.77 -5.43 -1.26
N ALA A 306 12.80 -5.84 -2.01
CA ALA A 306 13.40 -4.93 -2.98
C ALA A 306 12.28 -4.43 -3.92
N PRO A 307 12.21 -3.12 -4.20
CA PRO A 307 11.19 -2.58 -5.07
C PRO A 307 11.21 -3.25 -6.44
N ARG A 308 10.02 -3.50 -7.03
CA ARG A 308 9.90 -4.29 -8.28
C ARG A 308 9.58 -3.42 -9.49
N ASP A 309 9.65 -2.09 -9.38
CA ASP A 309 9.34 -1.18 -10.50
C ASP A 309 10.33 -1.36 -11.66
N VAL A 310 11.62 -1.60 -11.38
CA VAL A 310 12.62 -1.92 -12.42
C VAL A 310 12.24 -3.17 -13.21
N ALA A 311 11.65 -4.18 -12.55
CA ALA A 311 11.13 -5.35 -13.25
C ALA A 311 9.92 -4.99 -14.12
N LEU A 312 9.06 -4.04 -13.72
CA LEU A 312 7.97 -3.57 -14.57
C LEU A 312 8.46 -2.82 -15.81
N LEU A 313 9.49 -1.96 -15.66
CA LEU A 313 10.14 -1.23 -16.74
C LEU A 313 10.76 -2.20 -17.76
N ARG A 314 11.56 -3.16 -17.28
CA ARG A 314 12.21 -4.19 -18.09
C ARG A 314 11.22 -4.92 -19.01
N TRP A 315 10.04 -5.20 -18.48
CA TRP A 315 9.00 -5.97 -19.16
C TRP A 315 8.00 -5.09 -19.92
N GLY A 316 8.24 -3.78 -20.05
CA GLY A 316 7.38 -2.82 -20.76
C GLY A 316 5.99 -2.70 -20.16
N VAL A 317 5.80 -3.03 -18.88
CA VAL A 317 4.50 -2.97 -18.20
C VAL A 317 4.17 -1.54 -17.79
N ILE A 318 5.21 -0.76 -17.49
CA ILE A 318 5.14 0.67 -17.24
C ILE A 318 6.26 1.38 -18.00
N THR A 319 6.10 2.67 -18.26
CA THR A 319 7.17 3.56 -18.76
C THR A 319 7.84 4.31 -17.60
N PRO A 320 9.01 4.95 -17.80
CA PRO A 320 9.61 5.83 -16.80
C PRO A 320 8.64 6.91 -16.29
N ASP A 321 7.83 7.48 -17.18
CA ASP A 321 6.89 8.54 -16.84
C ASP A 321 5.77 8.10 -15.87
N GLN A 322 5.52 6.79 -15.75
CA GLN A 322 4.54 6.21 -14.83
C GLN A 322 5.12 5.86 -13.44
N LEU A 323 6.41 6.12 -13.21
CA LEU A 323 7.03 5.94 -11.90
C LEU A 323 6.56 7.02 -10.92
N HIS A 324 6.67 6.71 -9.63
CA HIS A 324 6.56 7.75 -8.61
C HIS A 324 7.66 8.80 -8.82
N PRO A 325 7.42 10.12 -8.69
CA PRO A 325 8.42 11.16 -8.97
C PRO A 325 9.76 10.98 -8.26
N LEU A 326 9.72 10.69 -6.96
CA LEU A 326 10.93 10.37 -6.17
C LEU A 326 11.67 9.11 -6.65
N VAL A 327 10.96 8.12 -7.20
CA VAL A 327 11.58 6.93 -7.80
C VAL A 327 12.14 7.28 -9.18
N HIS A 328 11.40 8.03 -9.99
CA HIS A 328 11.84 8.52 -11.29
C HIS A 328 13.15 9.30 -11.17
N GLU A 329 13.22 10.28 -10.25
CA GLU A 329 14.42 11.06 -9.95
C GLU A 329 15.62 10.17 -9.61
N ALA A 330 15.41 9.17 -8.75
CA ALA A 330 16.49 8.27 -8.34
C ALA A 330 16.99 7.36 -9.46
N LEU A 331 16.11 6.95 -10.40
CA LEU A 331 16.44 5.99 -11.46
C LEU A 331 16.88 6.66 -12.77
N PHE A 332 16.31 7.83 -13.10
CA PHE A 332 16.53 8.58 -14.33
C PHE A 332 16.93 10.03 -14.00
N PRO A 333 18.10 10.24 -13.37
CA PRO A 333 18.55 11.59 -13.00
C PRO A 333 18.64 12.48 -14.23
N GLY A 334 18.16 13.73 -14.12
CA GLY A 334 18.18 14.72 -15.21
C GLY A 334 17.12 14.53 -16.30
N ARG A 335 16.36 13.42 -16.30
CA ARG A 335 15.22 13.24 -17.21
C ARG A 335 14.02 14.05 -16.71
N THR A 336 13.36 14.77 -17.61
CA THR A 336 12.04 15.38 -17.31
C THR A 336 10.97 14.30 -17.32
N GLN A 337 10.12 14.27 -16.30
CA GLN A 337 9.02 13.31 -16.18
C GLN A 337 7.70 13.91 -16.68
N ASP A 338 6.98 13.22 -17.56
CA ASP A 338 5.60 13.57 -17.94
C ASP A 338 4.59 12.67 -17.20
N LEU A 339 4.46 12.87 -15.89
CA LEU A 339 3.54 12.10 -15.07
C LEU A 339 2.09 12.53 -15.32
N ARG A 340 1.32 11.66 -15.98
CA ARG A 340 -0.09 11.90 -16.28
C ARG A 340 -1.03 11.11 -15.38
N ARG A 341 -2.21 11.67 -15.12
CA ARG A 341 -3.34 10.91 -14.55
C ARG A 341 -3.66 9.74 -15.48
N PHE A 342 -3.78 8.53 -14.93
CA PHE A 342 -4.11 7.35 -15.73
C PHE A 342 -5.51 7.48 -16.33
N VAL A 343 -5.60 7.45 -17.65
CA VAL A 343 -6.84 7.35 -18.43
C VAL A 343 -7.03 5.89 -18.87
N HIS A 344 -8.26 5.36 -18.83
CA HIS A 344 -8.55 3.97 -19.24
C HIS A 344 -8.17 3.74 -20.72
N ASP A 345 -7.79 2.49 -21.02
CA ASP A 345 -7.64 1.97 -22.37
C ASP A 345 -8.89 2.28 -23.21
N PRO A 346 -8.82 2.99 -24.35
CA PRO A 346 -9.96 3.76 -24.84
C PRO A 346 -11.23 2.96 -25.12
N PHE A 347 -11.14 1.64 -25.36
CA PHE A 347 -12.26 0.90 -25.89
C PHE A 347 -12.12 -0.63 -25.78
N ALA A 348 -13.18 -1.32 -25.34
CA ALA A 348 -13.34 -2.76 -25.56
C ALA A 348 -14.78 -3.07 -26.01
N ARG A 349 -14.95 -3.91 -27.02
CA ARG A 349 -16.26 -4.20 -27.62
C ARG A 349 -16.48 -5.70 -27.76
N PHE A 350 -17.66 -6.18 -27.36
CA PHE A 350 -18.04 -7.59 -27.47
C PHE A 350 -19.54 -7.73 -27.76
N ARG A 351 -19.96 -8.89 -28.25
CA ARG A 351 -21.37 -9.15 -28.61
C ARG A 351 -22.11 -9.88 -27.51
N VAL A 352 -23.37 -9.53 -27.30
CA VAL A 352 -24.33 -10.26 -26.46
C VAL A 352 -25.55 -10.66 -27.26
N ARG A 353 -26.17 -11.78 -26.88
CA ARG A 353 -27.41 -12.27 -27.48
C ARG A 353 -28.61 -11.52 -26.88
N CYS A 354 -29.30 -10.72 -27.67
CA CYS A 354 -30.45 -9.92 -27.25
C CYS A 354 -31.71 -10.42 -27.98
N GLY A 355 -32.46 -11.33 -27.34
CA GLY A 355 -33.54 -12.05 -28.03
C GLY A 355 -33.00 -12.85 -29.22
N THR A 356 -33.51 -12.57 -30.42
CA THR A 356 -33.08 -13.18 -31.68
C THR A 356 -31.97 -12.42 -32.40
N GLU A 357 -31.48 -11.29 -31.87
CA GLU A 357 -30.40 -10.48 -32.47
C GLU A 357 -29.09 -10.48 -31.65
N TRP A 358 -28.01 -10.06 -32.29
CA TRP A 358 -26.71 -9.84 -31.64
C TRP A 358 -26.49 -8.34 -31.50
N HIS A 359 -26.29 -7.87 -30.27
CA HIS A 359 -25.97 -6.48 -30.00
C HIS A 359 -24.53 -6.32 -29.53
N TRP A 360 -23.92 -5.22 -29.92
CA TRP A 360 -22.63 -4.81 -29.41
C TRP A 360 -22.77 -4.12 -28.06
N ILE A 361 -21.89 -4.47 -27.13
CA ILE A 361 -21.67 -3.75 -25.89
C ILE A 361 -20.28 -3.17 -25.94
N GLU A 362 -20.18 -1.91 -25.53
CA GLU A 362 -18.97 -1.12 -25.59
C GLU A 362 -18.57 -0.73 -24.16
N VAL A 363 -17.32 -0.98 -23.81
CA VAL A 363 -16.69 -0.51 -22.58
C VAL A 363 -15.81 0.65 -22.99
N ALA A 364 -16.28 1.87 -22.74
CA ALA A 364 -15.59 3.11 -23.08
C ALA A 364 -15.26 3.86 -21.81
N GLY A 365 -13.98 4.15 -21.59
CA GLY A 365 -13.52 4.85 -20.39
C GLY A 365 -13.85 4.11 -19.09
N ALA A 366 -14.78 4.66 -18.31
CA ALA A 366 -15.24 4.09 -17.05
C ALA A 366 -16.64 3.46 -17.12
N SER A 367 -17.31 3.47 -18.28
CA SER A 367 -18.72 3.09 -18.42
C SER A 367 -18.92 1.88 -19.34
N VAL A 368 -20.11 1.26 -19.24
CA VAL A 368 -20.59 0.22 -20.15
C VAL A 368 -21.78 0.77 -20.92
N GLN A 369 -21.63 0.85 -22.24
CA GLN A 369 -22.63 1.33 -23.17
C GLN A 369 -23.33 0.15 -23.84
N THR A 370 -24.66 0.16 -23.82
CA THR A 370 -25.53 -0.84 -24.43
C THR A 370 -26.50 -0.16 -25.39
N ARG A 371 -26.98 -0.89 -26.41
CA ARG A 371 -27.99 -0.36 -27.35
C ARG A 371 -29.31 0.04 -26.65
N HIS A 372 -29.72 -0.77 -25.67
CA HIS A 372 -30.87 -0.47 -24.80
C HIS A 372 -30.29 0.03 -23.47
N HIS A 373 -30.27 1.35 -23.28
CA HIS A 373 -29.80 1.97 -22.04
C HIS A 373 -31.01 2.32 -21.18
N ASP A 374 -31.06 1.80 -19.94
CA ASP A 374 -32.10 2.12 -18.95
C ASP A 374 -33.54 2.02 -19.45
N ASP A 375 -33.83 1.07 -20.33
CA ASP A 375 -35.19 0.78 -20.77
C ASP A 375 -35.90 -0.07 -19.69
N PRO A 376 -36.87 0.49 -18.93
CA PRO A 376 -37.59 -0.23 -17.89
C PRO A 376 -38.57 -1.28 -18.46
N GLU A 377 -38.89 -1.20 -19.76
CA GLU A 377 -39.77 -2.12 -20.48
C GLU A 377 -39.01 -3.21 -21.24
N ALA A 378 -37.68 -3.11 -21.33
CA ALA A 378 -36.87 -4.15 -21.93
C ALA A 378 -37.01 -5.47 -21.16
N GLU A 379 -37.65 -6.47 -21.79
CA GLU A 379 -37.58 -7.86 -21.35
C GLU A 379 -36.13 -8.24 -21.01
N LEU A 380 -35.95 -9.19 -20.08
CA LEU A 380 -34.68 -9.60 -19.48
C LEU A 380 -33.71 -10.23 -20.52
N ASN A 381 -33.23 -9.40 -21.44
CA ASN A 381 -32.47 -9.69 -22.65
C ASN A 381 -30.96 -9.60 -22.38
N GLY A 382 -30.13 -9.93 -23.37
CA GLY A 382 -28.67 -9.93 -23.18
C GLY A 382 -28.07 -8.57 -22.84
N CYS A 383 -28.62 -7.47 -23.34
CA CYS A 383 -28.14 -6.12 -23.03
C CYS A 383 -28.48 -5.76 -21.58
N ALA A 384 -29.73 -5.98 -21.18
CA ALA A 384 -30.19 -5.79 -19.81
C ALA A 384 -29.41 -6.66 -18.82
N ARG A 385 -29.18 -7.95 -19.13
CA ARG A 385 -28.36 -8.86 -18.30
C ARG A 385 -26.92 -8.38 -18.17
N ALA A 386 -26.32 -7.83 -19.23
CA ALA A 386 -24.97 -7.31 -19.18
C ALA A 386 -24.88 -6.03 -18.34
N LEU A 387 -25.85 -5.12 -18.46
CA LEU A 387 -25.92 -3.91 -17.64
C LEU A 387 -26.22 -4.24 -16.17
N ILE A 388 -27.18 -5.13 -15.90
CA ILE A 388 -27.47 -5.65 -14.55
C ILE A 388 -26.22 -6.32 -13.99
N GLY A 389 -25.55 -7.18 -14.75
CA GLY A 389 -24.30 -7.79 -14.34
C GLY A 389 -23.23 -6.74 -14.07
N PHE A 390 -23.12 -5.71 -14.90
CA PHE A 390 -22.20 -4.60 -14.66
C PHE A 390 -22.55 -3.82 -13.39
N ARG A 391 -23.83 -3.68 -13.01
CA ARG A 391 -24.27 -3.01 -11.78
C ARG A 391 -24.08 -3.90 -10.55
N THR A 392 -24.46 -5.17 -10.60
CA THR A 392 -24.55 -6.06 -9.42
C THR A 392 -23.37 -7.02 -9.24
N GLY A 393 -22.55 -7.24 -10.28
CA GLY A 393 -21.41 -8.15 -10.20
C GLY A 393 -21.76 -9.62 -10.40
N GLY A 394 -22.84 -9.90 -11.14
CA GLY A 394 -23.28 -11.26 -11.45
C GLY A 394 -22.19 -12.17 -12.05
N LYS A 395 -22.41 -13.48 -11.96
CA LYS A 395 -21.53 -14.50 -12.57
C LYS A 395 -21.60 -14.41 -14.10
N GLY A 396 -20.53 -14.81 -14.79
CA GLY A 396 -20.48 -14.87 -16.26
C GLY A 396 -20.12 -13.57 -16.98
N LEU A 397 -19.77 -12.51 -16.25
CA LEU A 397 -19.37 -11.23 -16.87
C LEU A 397 -18.08 -11.35 -17.71
N PRO A 398 -18.04 -10.67 -18.88
CA PRO A 398 -16.82 -10.46 -19.65
C PRO A 398 -15.67 -9.96 -18.78
N LYS A 399 -14.44 -10.35 -19.14
CA LYS A 399 -13.24 -10.10 -18.34
C LYS A 399 -12.99 -8.60 -18.17
N GLU A 400 -13.32 -7.81 -19.18
CA GLU A 400 -13.16 -6.36 -19.28
C GLU A 400 -14.10 -5.65 -18.31
N ILE A 401 -15.38 -6.03 -18.30
CA ILE A 401 -16.37 -5.54 -17.32
C ILE A 401 -15.94 -5.88 -15.90
N ARG A 402 -15.50 -7.11 -15.64
CA ARG A 402 -15.00 -7.50 -14.30
C ARG A 402 -13.76 -6.71 -13.89
N ARG A 403 -12.89 -6.35 -14.83
CA ARG A 403 -11.72 -5.51 -14.57
C ARG A 403 -12.13 -4.08 -14.24
N LEU A 404 -13.05 -3.50 -15.02
CA LEU A 404 -13.58 -2.17 -14.80
C LEU A 404 -14.26 -2.05 -13.43
N ARG A 405 -15.20 -2.95 -13.10
CA ARG A 405 -15.85 -2.97 -11.77
C ARG A 405 -14.84 -3.06 -10.63
N ARG A 406 -13.90 -4.01 -10.71
CA ARG A 406 -12.86 -4.17 -9.69
C ARG A 406 -12.05 -2.89 -9.51
N ARG A 407 -11.77 -2.18 -10.60
CA ARG A 407 -11.00 -0.94 -10.56
C ARG A 407 -11.76 0.17 -9.83
N ILE A 408 -13.04 0.37 -10.16
CA ILE A 408 -13.87 1.41 -9.53
C ILE A 408 -13.95 1.19 -8.02
N PHE A 409 -14.26 -0.03 -7.59
CA PHE A 409 -14.28 -0.33 -6.15
C PHE A 409 -12.90 -0.25 -5.52
N ALA A 410 -11.83 -0.66 -6.20
CA ALA A 410 -10.48 -0.49 -5.69
C ALA A 410 -10.10 0.99 -5.52
N ARG A 411 -10.53 1.88 -6.42
CA ARG A 411 -10.36 3.34 -6.23
C ARG A 411 -11.07 3.79 -4.95
N ALA A 412 -12.32 3.38 -4.74
CA ALA A 412 -13.08 3.69 -3.53
C ALA A 412 -12.36 3.23 -2.26
N PHE A 413 -12.03 1.94 -2.17
CA PHE A 413 -11.36 1.37 -1.00
C PHE A 413 -9.99 2.00 -0.70
N ASN A 414 -9.29 2.53 -1.71
CA ASN A 414 -7.98 3.16 -1.53
C ASN A 414 -8.05 4.71 -1.43
N GLY A 415 -9.24 5.29 -1.36
CA GLY A 415 -9.41 6.74 -1.20
C GLY A 415 -9.07 7.57 -2.43
N ASP A 416 -9.11 6.99 -3.63
CA ASP A 416 -8.90 7.70 -4.89
C ASP A 416 -10.15 8.50 -5.31
N THR A 417 -10.50 9.50 -4.49
CA THR A 417 -11.65 10.39 -4.71
C THR A 417 -11.52 11.10 -6.05
N GLU A 418 -10.36 11.66 -6.35
CA GLU A 418 -10.08 12.33 -7.62
C GLU A 418 -10.33 11.44 -8.85
N GLY A 419 -9.82 10.20 -8.81
CA GLY A 419 -10.00 9.25 -9.89
C GLY A 419 -11.47 8.87 -10.08
N LEU A 420 -12.24 8.75 -9.00
CA LEU A 420 -13.68 8.50 -9.08
C LEU A 420 -14.47 9.70 -9.57
N LEU A 421 -14.16 10.91 -9.10
CA LEU A 421 -14.78 12.15 -9.59
C LEU A 421 -14.51 12.36 -11.08
N THR A 422 -13.28 12.08 -11.52
CA THR A 422 -12.93 12.11 -12.95
C THR A 422 -13.73 11.08 -13.74
N ASP A 423 -13.84 9.84 -13.24
CA ASP A 423 -14.63 8.79 -13.89
C ASP A 423 -16.13 9.21 -13.96
N LEU A 424 -16.69 9.75 -12.88
CA LEU A 424 -18.08 10.26 -12.78
C LEU A 424 -18.36 11.41 -13.75
N ASN A 425 -17.50 12.42 -13.78
CA ASN A 425 -17.62 13.56 -14.68
C ASN A 425 -17.52 13.16 -16.17
N ALA A 426 -16.88 12.02 -16.46
CA ALA A 426 -16.82 11.44 -17.80
C ALA A 426 -18.06 10.60 -18.17
N GLY A 427 -19.15 10.64 -17.40
CA GLY A 427 -20.39 9.92 -17.68
C GLY A 427 -20.40 8.47 -17.19
N PHE A 428 -19.57 8.14 -16.20
CA PHE A 428 -19.63 6.84 -15.54
C PHE A 428 -20.94 6.65 -14.76
N GLU A 429 -21.58 5.50 -14.94
CA GLU A 429 -22.78 5.09 -14.20
C GLU A 429 -22.45 4.67 -12.74
N PRO A 430 -22.84 5.45 -11.72
CA PRO A 430 -22.45 5.18 -10.34
C PRO A 430 -23.32 4.16 -9.61
N ARG A 431 -24.42 3.67 -10.21
CA ARG A 431 -25.33 2.67 -9.60
C ARG A 431 -24.73 1.26 -9.60
N LEU A 432 -23.48 1.14 -9.16
CA LEU A 432 -22.78 -0.11 -8.94
C LEU A 432 -22.96 -0.58 -7.49
N ARG A 433 -23.07 -1.89 -7.32
CA ARG A 433 -23.00 -2.61 -6.06
C ARG A 433 -21.78 -3.51 -6.03
N ASP A 434 -21.06 -3.58 -4.92
CA ASP A 434 -19.92 -4.49 -4.77
C ASP A 434 -20.37 -5.92 -4.41
N GLY A 435 -19.43 -6.79 -4.03
CA GLY A 435 -19.73 -8.17 -3.65
C GLY A 435 -20.57 -8.33 -2.38
N GLU A 436 -20.66 -7.28 -1.54
CA GLU A 436 -21.51 -7.22 -0.34
C GLU A 436 -22.85 -6.50 -0.62
N GLY A 437 -23.12 -6.11 -1.87
CA GLY A 437 -24.30 -5.34 -2.25
C GLY A 437 -24.20 -3.84 -1.94
N ARG A 438 -23.03 -3.34 -1.52
CA ARG A 438 -22.80 -1.95 -1.12
C ARG A 438 -22.68 -1.03 -2.33
N THR A 439 -23.38 0.11 -2.28
CA THR A 439 -23.24 1.20 -3.28
C THR A 439 -22.06 2.10 -2.96
N LEU A 440 -21.71 3.04 -3.85
CA LEU A 440 -20.66 4.02 -3.55
C LEU A 440 -20.98 4.90 -2.32
N LEU A 441 -22.26 5.12 -1.99
CA LEU A 441 -22.64 5.83 -0.75
C LEU A 441 -22.22 5.05 0.52
N HIS A 442 -22.28 3.71 0.49
CA HIS A 442 -21.80 2.90 1.60
C HIS A 442 -20.29 3.00 1.80
N LEU A 443 -19.56 3.42 0.77
CA LEU A 443 -18.10 3.51 0.74
C LEU A 443 -17.59 4.94 1.01
N LEU A 444 -18.45 5.88 1.39
CA LEU A 444 -18.06 7.27 1.65
C LEU A 444 -16.99 7.43 2.73
N THR A 445 -16.92 6.50 3.69
CA THR A 445 -15.88 6.47 4.73
C THR A 445 -14.48 6.28 4.19
N TYR A 446 -14.33 5.68 3.01
CA TYR A 446 -13.03 5.51 2.36
C TYR A 446 -12.65 6.71 1.50
N LEU A 447 -13.59 7.62 1.23
CA LEU A 447 -13.47 8.72 0.27
C LEU A 447 -13.52 10.07 0.97
N ASP A 448 -13.19 11.13 0.23
CA ASP A 448 -13.53 12.48 0.65
C ASP A 448 -15.05 12.66 0.51
N HIS A 449 -15.75 12.41 1.62
CA HIS A 449 -17.20 12.43 1.68
C HIS A 449 -17.78 13.81 1.37
N GLN A 450 -17.08 14.91 1.68
CA GLN A 450 -17.58 16.26 1.41
C GLN A 450 -17.72 16.52 -0.08
N ARG A 451 -16.78 15.99 -0.88
CA ARG A 451 -16.77 16.13 -2.33
C ARG A 451 -17.62 15.06 -3.02
N MET A 452 -17.63 13.84 -2.47
CA MET A 452 -18.27 12.69 -3.11
C MET A 452 -19.79 12.62 -2.83
N LEU A 453 -20.24 12.95 -1.62
CA LEU A 453 -21.66 12.83 -1.25
C LEU A 453 -22.58 13.65 -2.18
N PRO A 454 -22.33 14.93 -2.47
CA PRO A 454 -23.20 15.71 -3.36
C PRO A 454 -23.29 15.12 -4.77
N VAL A 455 -22.17 14.64 -5.31
CA VAL A 455 -22.10 14.07 -6.66
C VAL A 455 -22.88 12.76 -6.75
N LEU A 456 -22.76 11.89 -5.75
CA LEU A 456 -23.48 10.61 -5.73
C LEU A 456 -24.99 10.80 -5.55
N LEU A 457 -25.42 11.78 -4.74
CA LEU A 457 -26.84 12.12 -4.59
C LEU A 457 -27.41 12.71 -5.87
N ALA A 458 -26.69 13.61 -6.53
CA ALA A 458 -27.07 14.17 -7.83
C ALA A 458 -27.20 13.08 -8.92
N ALA A 459 -26.45 11.99 -8.79
CA ALA A 459 -26.56 10.82 -9.66
C ALA A 459 -27.69 9.84 -9.28
N GLY A 460 -28.53 10.19 -8.29
CA GLY A 460 -29.74 9.44 -7.92
C GLY A 460 -29.51 8.23 -7.03
N LEU A 461 -28.36 8.11 -6.36
CA LEU A 461 -28.15 7.05 -5.36
C LEU A 461 -28.98 7.36 -4.09
N SER A 462 -29.55 6.31 -3.49
CA SER A 462 -30.41 6.46 -2.32
C SER A 462 -29.63 6.35 -1.01
N LEU A 463 -29.89 7.26 -0.06
CA LEU A 463 -29.39 7.17 1.31
C LEU A 463 -29.97 5.96 2.07
N GLU A 464 -31.02 5.34 1.55
CA GLU A 464 -31.71 4.19 2.13
C GLU A 464 -31.43 2.88 1.39
N ASP A 465 -30.49 2.90 0.43
CA ASP A 465 -30.02 1.68 -0.22
C ASP A 465 -29.51 0.68 0.82
N ARG A 466 -29.92 -0.58 0.69
CA ARG A 466 -29.49 -1.66 1.59
C ARG A 466 -28.49 -2.57 0.93
N ASP A 467 -27.47 -2.97 1.68
CA ASP A 467 -26.55 -4.04 1.31
C ASP A 467 -27.09 -5.43 1.71
N LEU A 468 -26.29 -6.49 1.53
CA LEU A 468 -26.70 -7.86 1.85
C LEU A 468 -26.99 -8.08 3.35
N GLY A 469 -26.43 -7.27 4.24
CA GLY A 469 -26.71 -7.28 5.68
C GLY A 469 -27.86 -6.36 6.08
N GLY A 470 -28.60 -5.79 5.12
CA GLY A 470 -29.64 -4.80 5.35
C GLY A 470 -29.11 -3.46 5.84
N ARG A 471 -27.78 -3.23 5.78
CA ARG A 471 -27.15 -2.00 6.27
C ARG A 471 -27.37 -0.90 5.24
N THR A 472 -27.66 0.31 5.71
CA THR A 472 -27.66 1.55 4.90
C THR A 472 -26.27 2.18 4.89
N PRO A 473 -25.99 3.20 4.04
CA PRO A 473 -24.79 4.02 4.14
C PRO A 473 -24.52 4.54 5.55
N LEU A 474 -25.55 4.97 6.29
CA LEU A 474 -25.42 5.45 7.66
C LEU A 474 -24.95 4.35 8.64
N HIS A 475 -25.45 3.12 8.49
CA HIS A 475 -24.96 1.97 9.26
C HIS A 475 -23.49 1.66 8.96
N SER A 476 -23.07 1.80 7.69
CA SER A 476 -21.69 1.55 7.27
C SER A 476 -20.73 2.56 7.89
N ALA A 477 -21.10 3.85 7.90
CA ALA A 477 -20.34 4.90 8.57
C ALA A 477 -20.24 4.65 10.09
N ALA A 478 -21.34 4.28 10.74
CA ALA A 478 -21.37 4.02 12.17
C ALA A 478 -20.55 2.81 12.59
N ARG A 479 -20.59 1.72 11.83
CA ARG A 479 -19.77 0.52 12.09
C ARG A 479 -18.28 0.83 12.06
N LEU A 480 -17.87 1.80 11.25
CA LEU A 480 -16.49 2.25 11.11
C LEU A 480 -16.15 3.43 12.03
N GLY A 481 -17.08 3.88 12.86
CA GLY A 481 -16.93 5.04 13.75
C GLY A 481 -16.63 6.36 13.03
N ALA A 482 -17.04 6.49 11.77
CA ALA A 482 -16.83 7.69 10.96
C ALA A 482 -17.92 8.72 11.24
N GLU A 483 -17.82 9.40 12.38
CA GLU A 483 -18.86 10.29 12.90
C GLU A 483 -19.13 11.50 11.98
N GLU A 484 -18.10 12.04 11.32
CA GLU A 484 -18.25 13.14 10.35
C GLU A 484 -19.06 12.70 9.13
N VAL A 485 -18.84 11.47 8.65
CA VAL A 485 -19.60 10.89 7.55
C VAL A 485 -21.04 10.61 7.97
N MET A 486 -21.25 10.14 9.20
CA MET A 486 -22.59 9.98 9.76
C MET A 486 -23.33 11.32 9.81
N ALA A 487 -22.69 12.36 10.31
CA ALA A 487 -23.27 13.71 10.39
C ALA A 487 -23.63 14.23 8.98
N ALA A 488 -22.75 14.07 8.00
CA ALA A 488 -23.02 14.46 6.62
C ALA A 488 -24.21 13.70 6.00
N LEU A 489 -24.30 12.38 6.24
CA LEU A 489 -25.43 11.56 5.76
C LEU A 489 -26.75 11.95 6.42
N ILE A 490 -26.76 12.22 7.73
CA ILE A 490 -27.95 12.68 8.45
C ILE A 490 -28.39 14.06 7.96
N ALA A 491 -27.43 14.98 7.77
CA ALA A 491 -27.70 16.30 7.22
C ALA A 491 -28.28 16.23 5.79
N ALA A 492 -27.91 15.22 5.01
CA ALA A 492 -28.46 14.94 3.69
C ALA A 492 -29.83 14.23 3.73
N GLY A 493 -30.35 13.86 4.91
CA GLY A 493 -31.69 13.28 5.09
C GLY A 493 -31.73 11.76 5.30
N ALA A 494 -30.61 11.12 5.66
CA ALA A 494 -30.61 9.68 5.97
C ALA A 494 -31.43 9.36 7.23
N ARG A 495 -32.18 8.26 7.21
CA ARG A 495 -33.01 7.81 8.34
C ARG A 495 -32.18 7.23 9.46
N ALA A 496 -32.13 7.92 10.59
CA ALA A 496 -31.37 7.50 11.78
C ALA A 496 -32.00 6.29 12.52
N ASP A 497 -33.30 6.05 12.31
CA ASP A 497 -34.08 4.97 12.94
C ASP A 497 -34.14 3.69 12.10
N ALA A 498 -33.56 3.70 10.88
CA ALA A 498 -33.47 2.52 10.04
C ALA A 498 -32.77 1.37 10.77
N ARG A 499 -33.28 0.15 10.58
CA ARG A 499 -32.72 -1.07 11.17
C ARG A 499 -32.14 -1.99 10.10
N ASN A 500 -30.93 -2.48 10.37
CA ASN A 500 -30.30 -3.53 9.57
C ASN A 500 -30.97 -4.91 9.78
N SER A 501 -30.49 -5.95 9.09
CA SER A 501 -31.06 -7.30 9.21
C SER A 501 -30.90 -7.92 10.62
N GLY A 502 -29.96 -7.42 11.42
CA GLY A 502 -29.80 -7.78 12.83
C GLY A 502 -30.66 -6.94 13.79
N GLY A 503 -31.54 -6.09 13.27
CA GLY A 503 -32.41 -5.22 14.08
C GLY A 503 -31.70 -4.02 14.72
N GLN A 504 -30.42 -3.77 14.38
CA GLN A 504 -29.62 -2.68 14.97
C GLN A 504 -29.77 -1.39 14.17
N THR A 505 -29.77 -0.25 14.87
CA THR A 505 -29.66 1.09 14.28
C THR A 505 -28.20 1.51 14.12
N ALA A 506 -27.95 2.56 13.35
CA ALA A 506 -26.61 3.15 13.22
C ALA A 506 -26.01 3.57 14.57
N ALA A 507 -26.80 4.22 15.45
CA ALA A 507 -26.32 4.63 16.78
C ALA A 507 -25.86 3.45 17.65
N GLN A 508 -26.57 2.31 17.59
CA GLN A 508 -26.18 1.10 18.31
C GLN A 508 -24.86 0.52 17.77
N LEU A 509 -24.66 0.53 16.45
CA LEU A 509 -23.40 0.11 15.83
C LEU A 509 -22.24 1.01 16.25
N LEU A 510 -22.42 2.33 16.27
CA LEU A 510 -21.40 3.28 16.73
C LEU A 510 -21.00 3.02 18.18
N ALA A 511 -21.99 2.79 19.06
CA ALA A 511 -21.73 2.47 20.46
C ALA A 511 -20.93 1.17 20.63
N THR A 512 -21.14 0.17 19.75
CA THR A 512 -20.31 -1.04 19.75
C THR A 512 -18.91 -0.78 19.20
N ALA A 513 -18.77 0.02 18.14
CA ALA A 513 -17.48 0.35 17.53
C ALA A 513 -16.56 1.11 18.51
N ARG A 514 -17.11 2.06 19.28
CA ARG A 514 -16.39 2.80 20.33
C ARG A 514 -15.85 1.90 21.46
N LYS A 515 -16.46 0.74 21.70
CA LYS A 515 -16.04 -0.22 22.72
C LYS A 515 -14.97 -1.19 22.23
N SER A 516 -14.72 -1.27 20.92
CA SER A 516 -13.68 -2.13 20.37
C SER A 516 -12.29 -1.55 20.67
N PRO A 517 -11.32 -2.35 21.13
CA PRO A 517 -10.00 -1.88 21.57
C PRO A 517 -9.12 -1.24 20.49
N GLY A 518 -9.61 -1.08 19.26
CA GLY A 518 -8.96 -0.33 18.18
C GLY A 518 -9.39 1.13 18.06
N PHE A 519 -10.35 1.61 18.87
CA PHE A 519 -10.92 2.96 18.77
C PHE A 519 -10.50 3.94 19.89
N SER A 520 -9.87 3.46 20.97
CA SER A 520 -9.24 4.35 21.96
C SER A 520 -7.74 4.45 21.71
N TRP A 521 -7.28 5.59 21.21
CA TRP A 521 -5.88 6.01 21.30
C TRP A 521 -5.78 7.48 21.67
#